data_AF-A0A699ZVH2-F1
#
_entry.id   AF-A0A699ZVH2-F1
#
_cell.length_a   1.000
_cell.length_b   1.000
_cell.length_c   1.000
_cell.angle_alpha   90.00
_cell.angle_beta   90.00
_cell.angle_gamma   90.00
#
_symmetry.space_group_name_H-M   'P 1'
#
loop_
_entity.id
_entity.type
_entity.pdbx_description
1 polymer ?
#
loop_
_entity_poly.entity_id
_entity_poly.type
_entity_poly.pdbx_seq_one_letter_code
_entity_poly.pdbx_strand_id
1 'polypeptide(L)' 'MTVDWGGLDLYSHWAAQLGPDPLREDADKEVLWQSMQRSRKPVGLVLMSQELVAGIGNIYRAEILFKA' A
#
# COMPACT_ATOMS: atom_id res chain seq x y z
N MET A 1 1.81 13.25 -28.78
CA MET A 1 2.01 12.00 -28.03
C MET A 1 0.64 11.52 -27.58
N THR A 2 0.05 10.56 -28.28
CA THR A 2 -1.11 9.83 -27.76
C THR A 2 -0.55 8.75 -26.84
N VAL A 3 -0.71 8.94 -25.54
CA VAL A 3 -0.38 7.92 -24.55
C VAL A 3 -1.36 6.76 -24.73
N ASP A 4 -0.82 5.56 -24.94
CA ASP A 4 -1.57 4.33 -24.88
C ASP A 4 -1.89 4.05 -23.41
N TRP A 5 -3.16 4.19 -23.04
CA TRP A 5 -3.64 4.02 -21.67
C TRP A 5 -3.86 2.56 -21.29
N GLY A 6 -3.71 1.63 -22.24
CA GLY A 6 -4.07 0.23 -22.05
C GLY A 6 -5.58 0.03 -21.86
N GLY A 7 -5.99 -1.22 -21.66
CA GLY A 7 -7.36 -1.60 -21.36
C GLY A 7 -7.61 -1.86 -19.87
N LEU A 8 -8.82 -2.33 -19.55
CA LEU A 8 -9.21 -2.72 -18.19
C LEU A 8 -8.38 -3.90 -17.66
N ASP A 9 -7.75 -4.68 -18.54
CA ASP A 9 -6.81 -5.73 -18.21
C ASP A 9 -5.56 -5.17 -17.50
N LEU A 10 -5.04 -4.04 -17.99
CA LEU A 10 -3.91 -3.35 -17.38
C LEU A 10 -4.28 -2.85 -15.98
N TYR A 11 -5.46 -2.25 -15.83
CA TYR A 11 -5.97 -1.83 -14.53
C TYR A 11 -6.09 -3.01 -13.55
N SER A 12 -6.73 -4.09 -13.99
CA SER A 12 -6.99 -5.27 -13.15
C SER A 12 -5.68 -5.95 -12.72
N HIS A 13 -4.68 -5.97 -13.60
CA HIS A 13 -3.35 -6.49 -13.31
C HIS A 13 -2.66 -5.73 -12.16
N TRP A 14 -2.69 -4.40 -12.20
CA TRP A 14 -2.07 -3.58 -11.15
C TRP A 14 -2.87 -3.61 -9.85
N ALA A 15 -4.20 -3.50 -9.93
CA ALA A 15 -5.08 -3.54 -8.77
C ALA A 15 -4.91 -4.86 -7.98
N ALA A 16 -4.70 -5.99 -8.66
CA ALA A 16 -4.49 -7.29 -8.03
C ALA A 16 -3.17 -7.42 -7.25
N GLN A 17 -2.18 -6.54 -7.48
CA GLN A 17 -0.89 -6.54 -6.78
C GLN A 17 -0.85 -5.59 -5.58
N LEU A 18 -1.87 -4.73 -5.43
CA LEU A 18 -1.93 -3.79 -4.32
C LEU A 18 -2.49 -4.45 -3.06
N GLY A 19 -1.96 -4.04 -1.92
CA GLY A 19 -2.51 -4.34 -0.62
C GLY A 19 -3.83 -3.59 -0.38
N PRO A 20 -4.49 -3.83 0.76
CA PRO A 20 -5.72 -3.14 1.11
C PRO A 20 -5.51 -1.62 1.16
N ASP A 21 -6.49 -0.87 0.64
CA ASP A 21 -6.56 0.58 0.83
C ASP A 21 -7.17 0.84 2.22
N PRO A 22 -6.43 1.48 3.14
CA PRO A 22 -6.85 1.66 4.54
C PRO A 22 -8.08 2.54 4.73
N LEU A 23 -8.52 3.26 3.68
CA LEU A 23 -9.73 4.08 3.72
C LEU A 23 -10.99 3.31 3.34
N ARG A 24 -10.86 2.07 2.85
CA ARG A 24 -12.00 1.22 2.51
C ARG A 24 -12.53 0.48 3.72
N GLU A 25 -13.84 0.25 3.74
CA GLU A 25 -14.52 -0.49 4.83
C GLU A 25 -14.11 -1.96 4.90
N ASP A 26 -13.65 -2.54 3.78
CA ASP A 26 -13.21 -3.93 3.68
C ASP A 26 -11.71 -4.13 4.01
N ALA A 27 -11.01 -3.06 4.42
CA ALA A 27 -9.61 -3.14 4.78
C ALA A 27 -9.40 -3.85 6.14
N ASP A 28 -8.72 -5.00 6.11
CA ASP A 28 -8.34 -5.72 7.32
C ASP A 28 -6.96 -5.29 7.84
N LYS A 29 -6.96 -4.55 8.96
CA LYS A 29 -5.74 -4.10 9.64
C LYS A 29 -4.86 -5.24 10.14
N GLU A 30 -5.43 -6.42 10.42
CA GLU A 30 -4.68 -7.55 10.97
C GLU A 30 -3.69 -8.14 9.95
N VAL A 31 -4.01 -8.05 8.65
CA VAL A 31 -3.11 -8.48 7.56
C VAL A 31 -1.81 -7.67 7.58
N LEU A 32 -1.93 -6.35 7.69
CA LEU A 32 -0.77 -5.46 7.80
C LEU A 32 -0.02 -5.70 9.12
N TRP A 33 -0.74 -5.80 10.24
CA TRP A 33 -0.14 -6.01 11.56
C TRP A 33 0.69 -7.30 11.64
N GLN A 34 0.18 -8.41 11.12
CA GLN A 34 0.91 -9.68 11.09
C GLN A 34 2.15 -9.60 10.20
N SER A 35 2.05 -8.91 9.06
CA SER A 35 3.18 -8.71 8.14
C SER A 35 4.28 -7.84 8.76
N MET A 36 3.90 -6.79 9.49
CA MET A 36 4.81 -5.92 10.23
C MET A 36 5.56 -6.69 11.32
N GLN A 37 4.86 -7.51 12.12
CA GLN A 37 5.48 -8.30 13.19
C GLN A 37 6.51 -9.32 12.68
N ARG A 38 6.32 -9.85 11.47
CA ARG A 38 7.26 -10.81 10.85
C ARG A 38 8.43 -10.12 10.13
N SER A 39 8.30 -8.83 9.83
CA SER A 39 9.29 -8.09 9.05
C SER A 39 10.48 -7.68 9.89
N ARG A 40 11.69 -7.82 9.31
CA ARG A 40 12.93 -7.23 9.86
C ARG A 40 13.27 -5.88 9.23
N LYS A 41 12.45 -5.41 8.28
CA LYS A 41 12.65 -4.12 7.62
C LYS A 41 12.27 -2.98 8.60
N PRO A 42 12.93 -1.82 8.51
CA PRO A 42 12.47 -0.61 9.18
C PRO A 42 10.98 -0.33 8.94
N VAL A 43 10.25 0.11 9.97
CA VAL A 43 8.81 0.36 9.90
C VAL A 43 8.43 1.29 8.72
N GLY A 44 9.25 2.32 8.45
CA GLY A 44 9.03 3.22 7.33
C GLY A 44 9.11 2.54 5.96
N LEU A 45 9.92 1.49 5.80
CA LEU A 45 9.96 0.71 4.55
C LEU A 45 8.79 -0.25 4.44
N VAL A 46 8.28 -0.76 5.56
CA VAL A 46 7.07 -1.60 5.56
C VAL A 46 5.86 -0.76 5.17
N LEU A 47 5.72 0.45 5.71
CA LEU A 47 4.65 1.40 5.36
C LEU A 47 4.68 1.81 3.88
N MET A 48 5.84 1.81 3.22
CA MET A 48 5.95 2.15 1.79
C MET A 48 5.63 0.97 0.86
N SER A 49 5.40 -0.23 1.38
CA SER A 49 5.12 -1.41 0.57
C SER A 49 3.67 -1.38 0.08
N GLN A 50 3.49 -1.04 -1.21
CA GLN A 50 2.17 -1.00 -1.85
C GLN A 50 1.47 -2.36 -1.89
N GLU A 51 2.21 -3.46 -1.79
CA GLU A 51 1.67 -4.83 -1.69
C GLU A 51 1.07 -5.13 -0.31
N LEU A 52 1.53 -4.44 0.74
CA LEU A 52 1.05 -4.65 2.12
C LEU A 52 -0.05 -3.66 2.51
N VAL A 53 0.06 -2.42 2.04
CA VAL A 53 -0.93 -1.36 2.25
C VAL A 53 -0.83 -0.36 1.11
N ALA A 54 -1.93 -0.13 0.41
CA ALA A 54 -1.94 0.77 -0.74
C ALA A 54 -2.01 2.24 -0.29
N GLY A 55 -1.47 3.13 -1.13
CA GLY A 55 -1.69 4.58 -1.02
C GLY A 55 -0.75 5.33 -0.07
N ILE A 56 0.04 4.65 0.76
CA ILE A 56 1.04 5.31 1.61
C ILE A 56 2.26 5.72 0.77
N GLY A 57 2.41 7.03 0.59
CA GLY A 57 3.61 7.65 0.01
C GLY A 57 4.51 8.30 1.06
N ASN A 58 5.57 8.98 0.60
CA ASN A 58 6.58 9.58 1.50
C ASN A 58 6.00 10.58 2.51
N ILE A 59 5.02 11.39 2.10
CA ILE A 59 4.35 12.36 2.99
C ILE A 59 3.65 11.61 4.12
N TYR A 60 2.71 10.73 3.79
CA TYR A 60 1.96 9.98 4.80
C TYR A 60 2.85 9.10 5.67
N ARG A 61 3.88 8.45 5.11
CA ARG A 61 4.85 7.72 5.93
C ARG A 61 5.50 8.61 6.98
N ALA A 62 5.95 9.81 6.60
CA ALA A 62 6.57 10.74 7.52
C ALA A 62 5.57 11.23 8.59
N GLU A 63 4.37 11.65 8.16
CA GLU A 63 3.32 12.14 9.05
C GLU A 63 2.85 11.06 10.05
N ILE A 64 2.64 9.81 9.59
CA ILE A 64 2.26 8.68 10.45
C ILE A 64 3.32 8.44 11.50
N LEU A 65 4.60 8.37 11.11
CA LEU A 65 5.70 8.10 12.03
C LEU A 65 6.00 9.28 12.97
N PHE A 66 5.66 10.50 12.57
CA PHE A 66 5.78 11.68 13.42
C PHE A 66 4.67 11.77 14.47
N LYS A 67 3.45 11.38 14.09
CA LYS A 67 2.25 11.51 14.94
C LYS A 67 2.06 10.35 15.93
N ALA A 68 2.47 9.14 15.56
CA ALA A 68 2.18 7.89 16.28
C ALA A 68 2.85 7.80 17.66
#